data_AF-A0A960LT60-F1
#
_entry.id   AF-A0A960LT60-F1
#
_cell.length_a   1.000
_cell.length_b   1.000
_cell.length_c   1.000
_cell.angle_alpha   90.00
_cell.angle_beta   90.00
_cell.angle_gamma   90.00
#
_symmetry.space_group_name_H-M   'P 1'
#
loop_
_entity.id
_entity.type
_entity.pdbx_description
1 polymer ?
#
loop_
_entity_poly.entity_id
_entity_poly.type
_entity_poly.pdbx_seq_one_letter_code
_entity_poly.pdbx_strand_id
1 'polypeptide(L)'
;MKILSAWGQLEKLTPPVLPSIKDLVRVPCTELEWNRKPFLSTKECITFYTCYLFAVPIENLVREMSFLLGGDSLEEGIRIPGKTFLAAIRIFEDGCPILGNCSLTQAFQELQQLKANNVNGQYKPIEQLLEMWFQSLFMDDAKTEIISLSHSPSKYPPISILTSKKKFLNSDVVSLHEAVLQATPSINLGNGCACVGFLQQEVLHRKTISKQRAENIPTGSFFLNDIRLAYNEIKENKAGKALKLFLSTHEVSKRYDWVNQSDLMLDICEPKDVPAGRWPVDPHRFLYVGQQAAINTVIKHLNKKEGLIAINGPPGTGKTTLLRDVIADIIVKRALRIALLEHPDALFKDLFSVGKIKFSLLNAEFANCDEAIVVASSNNQAVENISRELPAVDAVDHEYEDYFLDVAETLFSTIGCPKKCWGMISAHLGKKENCLSKI
;
A
#
# COMPACT_ATOMS: atom_id res chain seq x y z
N MET A 1 -19.87 -7.20 -11.03
CA MET A 1 -18.95 -7.44 -12.17
C MET A 1 -18.73 -6.19 -13.02
N LYS A 2 -19.78 -5.53 -13.56
CA LYS A 2 -19.61 -4.31 -14.39
C LYS A 2 -18.80 -3.20 -13.70
N ILE A 3 -19.07 -2.93 -12.42
CA ILE A 3 -18.35 -1.93 -11.61
C ILE A 3 -16.85 -2.25 -11.55
N LEU A 4 -16.48 -3.47 -11.15
CA LEU A 4 -15.05 -3.87 -11.08
C LEU A 4 -14.37 -3.84 -12.44
N SER A 5 -15.08 -4.22 -13.51
CA SER A 5 -14.53 -4.09 -14.86
C SER A 5 -14.29 -2.63 -15.21
N ALA A 6 -15.24 -1.72 -14.92
CA ALA A 6 -15.09 -0.30 -15.16
C ALA A 6 -13.93 0.30 -14.34
N TRP A 7 -13.86 0.01 -13.04
CA TRP A 7 -12.75 0.41 -12.18
C TRP A 7 -11.41 -0.12 -12.68
N GLY A 8 -11.34 -1.39 -13.10
CA GLY A 8 -10.12 -1.95 -13.66
C GLY A 8 -9.65 -1.21 -14.93
N GLN A 9 -10.57 -0.81 -15.81
CA GLN A 9 -10.23 -0.01 -17.00
C GLN A 9 -9.82 1.42 -16.66
N LEU A 10 -10.45 2.05 -15.68
CA LEU A 10 -10.04 3.39 -15.19
C LEU A 10 -8.65 3.33 -14.54
N GLU A 11 -8.40 2.31 -13.74
CA GLU A 11 -7.17 2.15 -12.99
C GLU A 11 -5.97 1.85 -13.90
N LYS A 12 -6.21 1.13 -15.01
CA LYS A 12 -5.25 0.94 -16.11
C LYS A 12 -4.75 2.25 -16.70
N LEU A 13 -5.61 3.26 -16.73
CA LEU A 13 -5.30 4.60 -17.24
C LEU A 13 -4.79 5.55 -16.16
N THR A 14 -4.64 5.09 -14.92
CA THR A 14 -4.17 5.95 -13.82
C THR A 14 -2.65 6.11 -13.92
N PRO A 15 -2.13 7.33 -14.18
CA PRO A 15 -0.69 7.52 -14.31
C PRO A 15 0.01 7.34 -12.96
N PRO A 16 1.17 6.66 -12.92
CA PRO A 16 2.00 6.66 -11.74
C PRO A 16 2.51 8.07 -11.46
N VAL A 17 2.52 8.46 -10.19
CA VAL A 17 3.02 9.77 -9.77
C VAL A 17 4.55 9.69 -9.66
N LEU A 18 5.24 10.68 -10.24
CA LEU A 18 6.67 10.85 -10.08
C LEU A 18 6.98 11.05 -8.58
N PRO A 19 7.99 10.36 -8.02
CA PRO A 19 8.35 10.52 -6.60
C PRO A 19 8.61 11.98 -6.19
N SER A 20 8.48 12.26 -4.89
CA SER A 20 8.61 13.62 -4.38
C SER A 20 10.04 14.16 -4.59
N ILE A 21 10.19 15.48 -4.73
CA ILE A 21 11.48 16.14 -5.01
C ILE A 21 12.52 15.86 -3.92
N LYS A 22 12.11 15.59 -2.67
CA LYS A 22 13.03 15.23 -1.58
C LYS A 22 13.71 13.88 -1.81
N ASP A 23 13.05 13.00 -2.56
CA ASP A 23 13.51 11.64 -2.85
C ASP A 23 14.22 11.55 -4.21
N LEU A 24 14.22 12.64 -4.98
CA LEU A 24 14.83 12.72 -6.31
C LEU A 24 16.11 13.54 -6.23
N VAL A 25 17.25 12.92 -6.51
CA VAL A 25 18.42 13.70 -6.87
C VAL A 25 18.14 14.34 -8.23
N ARG A 26 17.96 15.66 -8.26
CA ARG A 26 17.89 16.41 -9.51
C ARG A 26 19.30 16.67 -9.98
N VAL A 27 19.80 15.77 -10.80
CA VAL A 27 20.95 16.10 -11.61
C VAL A 27 20.44 16.82 -12.86
N PRO A 28 20.93 18.02 -13.21
CA PRO A 28 20.80 18.49 -14.59
C PRO A 28 21.27 17.37 -15.53
N CYS A 29 20.73 17.27 -16.75
CA CYS A 29 21.10 16.24 -17.74
C CYS A 29 22.61 16.21 -18.13
N THR A 30 23.45 16.93 -17.39
CA THR A 30 24.86 17.16 -17.63
C THR A 30 25.79 16.36 -16.68
N GLU A 31 25.34 15.79 -15.54
CA GLU A 31 26.26 15.13 -14.59
C GLU A 31 25.73 13.90 -13.81
N LEU A 32 25.44 12.77 -14.46
CA LEU A 32 24.99 11.53 -13.78
C LEU A 32 25.83 11.19 -12.55
N GLU A 33 25.21 10.67 -11.48
CA GLU A 33 25.87 10.49 -10.18
C GLU A 33 27.10 9.56 -10.24
N TRP A 34 27.06 8.51 -11.05
CA TRP A 34 28.18 7.58 -11.28
C TRP A 34 29.32 8.15 -12.15
N ASN A 35 29.20 9.38 -12.64
CA ASN A 35 30.30 10.12 -13.27
C ASN A 35 31.10 10.95 -12.25
N ARG A 36 30.68 10.99 -10.98
CA ARG A 36 31.47 11.54 -9.88
C ARG A 36 32.52 10.52 -9.43
N LYS A 37 33.55 10.97 -8.70
CA LYS A 37 34.79 10.22 -8.31
C LYS A 37 34.57 8.72 -8.01
N PRO A 38 35.59 7.87 -8.26
CA PRO A 38 35.48 6.41 -8.17
C PRO A 38 34.93 5.98 -6.80
N PHE A 39 33.78 5.33 -6.85
CA PHE A 39 33.06 4.89 -5.66
C PHE A 39 33.51 3.47 -5.29
N LEU A 40 33.80 3.25 -4.01
CA LEU A 40 34.14 1.94 -3.48
C LEU A 40 32.85 1.24 -3.04
N SER A 41 32.43 0.24 -3.81
CA SER A 41 31.32 -0.65 -3.45
C SER A 41 31.51 -1.20 -2.03
N THR A 42 30.58 -0.87 -1.13
CA THR A 42 30.53 -1.49 0.19
C THR A 42 29.88 -2.87 0.03
N LYS A 43 30.70 -3.92 0.15
CA LYS A 43 30.38 -5.33 -0.18
C LYS A 43 29.15 -5.94 0.51
N GLU A 44 28.44 -5.21 1.38
CA GLU A 44 27.26 -5.70 2.12
C GLU A 44 25.91 -5.18 1.59
N CYS A 45 25.90 -4.15 0.74
CA CYS A 45 24.70 -3.57 0.15
C CYS A 45 24.86 -3.43 -1.37
N ILE A 46 23.76 -3.59 -2.10
CA ILE A 46 23.70 -3.24 -3.53
C ILE A 46 22.79 -2.03 -3.65
N THR A 47 23.32 -0.97 -4.24
CA THR A 47 22.59 0.27 -4.51
C THR A 47 22.13 0.27 -5.96
N PHE A 48 20.86 0.61 -6.17
CA PHE A 48 20.30 0.83 -7.49
C PHE A 48 19.71 2.23 -7.60
N TYR A 49 19.78 2.74 -8.81
CA TYR A 49 19.16 3.97 -9.24
C TYR A 49 17.98 3.66 -10.17
N THR A 50 16.81 4.21 -9.87
CA THR A 50 15.70 4.23 -10.83
C THR A 50 15.68 5.58 -11.53
N CYS A 51 15.85 5.58 -12.85
CA CYS A 51 15.76 6.76 -13.70
C CYS A 51 14.38 6.84 -14.33
N TYR A 52 13.63 7.87 -13.96
CA TYR A 52 12.34 8.19 -14.59
C TYR A 52 12.58 9.03 -15.86
N LEU A 53 11.81 8.77 -16.91
CA LEU A 53 12.00 9.34 -18.23
C LEU A 53 10.74 10.08 -18.69
N PHE A 54 10.94 11.24 -19.31
CA PHE A 54 9.89 12.12 -19.83
C PHE A 54 8.87 12.53 -18.75
N ALA A 55 9.32 13.36 -17.81
CA ALA A 55 8.45 13.83 -16.75
C ALA A 55 7.52 14.94 -17.24
N VAL A 56 6.22 14.72 -17.16
CA VAL A 56 5.18 15.66 -17.62
C VAL A 56 4.16 15.95 -16.52
N PRO A 57 3.52 17.13 -16.52
CA PRO A 57 2.37 17.37 -15.65
C PRO A 57 1.29 16.31 -15.87
N ILE A 58 0.69 15.80 -14.78
CA ILE A 58 -0.40 14.81 -14.86
C ILE A 58 -1.57 15.37 -15.69
N GLU A 59 -1.85 16.66 -15.56
CA GLU A 59 -2.88 17.37 -16.32
C GLU A 59 -2.76 17.19 -17.84
N ASN A 60 -1.54 17.15 -18.39
CA ASN A 60 -1.33 16.98 -19.83
C ASN A 60 -1.79 15.59 -20.30
N LEU A 61 -1.54 14.56 -19.49
CA LEU A 61 -2.00 13.20 -19.79
C LEU A 61 -3.53 13.11 -19.71
N VAL A 62 -4.13 13.71 -18.69
CA VAL A 62 -5.59 13.69 -18.50
C VAL A 62 -6.30 14.44 -19.63
N ARG A 63 -5.73 15.55 -20.13
CA ARG A 63 -6.24 16.27 -21.31
C ARG A 63 -6.23 15.40 -22.57
N GLU A 64 -5.12 14.72 -22.86
CA GLU A 64 -5.03 13.81 -24.02
C GLU A 64 -6.02 12.64 -23.89
N MET A 65 -6.16 12.07 -22.68
CA MET A 65 -7.16 11.02 -22.42
C MET A 65 -8.59 11.51 -22.66
N SER A 66 -8.94 12.68 -22.13
CA SER A 66 -10.26 13.30 -22.30
C SER A 66 -10.58 13.51 -23.78
N PHE A 67 -9.62 14.03 -24.55
CA PHE A 67 -9.75 14.20 -25.99
C PHE A 67 -9.99 12.88 -26.72
N LEU A 68 -9.23 11.83 -26.41
CA LEU A 68 -9.36 10.52 -27.06
C LEU A 68 -10.66 9.78 -26.73
N LEU A 69 -11.20 10.01 -25.54
CA LEU A 69 -12.45 9.40 -25.07
C LEU A 69 -13.69 10.20 -25.48
N GLY A 70 -13.54 11.32 -26.20
CA GLY A 70 -14.64 12.18 -26.63
C GLY A 70 -15.36 12.88 -25.47
N GLY A 71 -14.66 13.09 -24.34
CA GLY A 71 -15.19 13.86 -23.23
C GLY A 71 -15.18 15.36 -23.55
N ASP A 72 -16.10 16.11 -22.94
CA ASP A 72 -16.03 17.58 -22.95
C ASP A 72 -14.66 18.01 -22.41
N SER A 73 -14.09 19.06 -22.99
CA SER A 73 -12.82 19.64 -22.53
C SER A 73 -12.89 19.85 -21.01
N LEU A 74 -11.89 19.33 -20.27
CA LEU A 74 -11.76 19.57 -18.84
C LEU A 74 -12.09 21.03 -18.53
N GLU A 75 -13.00 21.29 -17.57
CA GLU A 75 -13.34 22.65 -17.16
C GLU A 75 -12.04 23.46 -16.98
N GLU A 76 -11.94 24.59 -17.68
CA GLU A 76 -10.78 25.48 -17.59
C GLU A 76 -10.54 25.85 -16.12
N GLY A 77 -9.48 25.30 -15.52
CA GLY A 77 -9.11 25.59 -14.14
C GLY A 77 -8.87 24.38 -13.21
N ILE A 78 -9.19 23.14 -13.62
CA ILE A 78 -8.86 21.95 -12.83
C ILE A 78 -7.35 21.69 -12.88
N ARG A 79 -6.61 22.24 -11.91
CA ARG A 79 -5.19 21.93 -11.71
C ARG A 79 -5.06 20.60 -10.98
N ILE A 80 -4.54 19.59 -11.68
CA ILE A 80 -4.14 18.32 -11.06
C ILE A 80 -2.67 18.45 -10.65
N PRO A 81 -2.35 18.55 -9.35
CA PRO A 81 -0.97 18.72 -8.90
C PRO A 81 -0.17 17.44 -9.14
N GLY A 82 1.09 17.61 -9.52
CA GLY A 82 2.05 16.51 -9.66
C GLY A 82 2.56 16.32 -11.08
N LYS A 83 3.61 15.50 -11.19
CA LYS A 83 4.16 15.04 -12.46
C LYS A 83 4.03 13.54 -12.55
N THR A 84 3.91 13.02 -13.76
CA THR A 84 4.06 11.61 -14.10
C THR A 84 5.27 11.44 -15.02
N PHE A 85 5.58 10.21 -15.41
CA PHE A 85 6.67 9.84 -16.32
C PHE A 85 6.15 8.79 -17.32
N LEU A 86 6.84 8.63 -18.46
CA LEU A 86 6.41 7.70 -19.51
C LEU A 86 7.14 6.37 -19.41
N ALA A 87 8.42 6.41 -19.07
CA ALA A 87 9.25 5.23 -18.98
C ALA A 87 10.13 5.32 -17.76
N ALA A 88 10.64 4.17 -17.32
CA ALA A 88 11.65 4.14 -16.30
C ALA A 88 12.63 2.99 -16.54
N ILE A 89 13.86 3.17 -16.09
CA ILE A 89 14.96 2.21 -16.20
C ILE A 89 15.70 2.11 -14.86
N ARG A 90 16.17 0.90 -14.52
CA ARG A 90 17.08 0.69 -13.38
C ARG A 90 18.54 0.55 -13.80
N ILE A 91 19.39 1.19 -13.02
CA ILE A 91 20.82 1.29 -13.25
C ILE A 91 21.53 0.97 -11.93
N PHE A 92 22.63 0.23 -12.01
CA PHE A 92 23.50 -0.04 -10.87
C PHE A 92 24.25 1.20 -10.41
N GLU A 93 24.78 1.15 -9.20
CA GLU A 93 25.57 2.24 -8.62
C GLU A 93 26.78 2.68 -9.46
N ASP A 94 27.34 1.76 -10.25
CA ASP A 94 28.48 2.00 -11.14
C ASP A 94 28.09 2.62 -12.49
N GLY A 95 26.78 2.79 -12.75
CA GLY A 95 26.22 3.32 -13.98
C GLY A 95 25.86 2.26 -15.03
N CYS A 96 26.03 0.97 -14.75
CA CYS A 96 25.66 -0.10 -15.68
C CYS A 96 24.15 -0.37 -15.62
N PRO A 97 23.41 -0.36 -16.74
CA PRO A 97 21.97 -0.61 -16.71
C PRO A 97 21.65 -2.11 -16.53
N ILE A 98 20.54 -2.40 -15.85
CA ILE A 98 20.01 -3.76 -15.75
C ILE A 98 19.28 -4.08 -17.04
N LEU A 99 19.67 -5.19 -17.69
CA LEU A 99 19.08 -5.56 -18.96
C LEU A 99 17.67 -6.15 -18.78
N GLY A 100 16.73 -5.73 -19.65
CA GLY A 100 15.32 -6.14 -19.58
C GLY A 100 14.48 -5.46 -18.49
N ASN A 101 14.94 -4.31 -17.95
CA ASN A 101 14.21 -3.53 -16.93
C ASN A 101 13.72 -2.15 -17.42
N CYS A 102 13.80 -1.87 -18.73
CA CYS A 102 13.19 -0.69 -19.31
C CYS A 102 11.68 -0.95 -19.48
N SER A 103 10.82 -0.10 -18.91
CA SER A 103 9.38 -0.29 -19.01
C SER A 103 8.63 1.02 -19.18
N LEU A 104 7.56 0.98 -19.97
CA LEU A 104 6.58 2.06 -20.10
C LEU A 104 5.60 2.05 -18.94
N THR A 105 5.03 3.20 -18.63
CA THR A 105 3.88 3.29 -17.73
C THR A 105 2.63 2.68 -18.37
N GLN A 106 1.85 1.97 -17.55
CA GLN A 106 0.68 1.25 -18.00
C GLN A 106 -0.37 2.19 -18.60
N ALA A 107 -0.58 3.36 -17.97
CA ALA A 107 -1.48 4.38 -18.48
C ALA A 107 -1.15 4.78 -19.93
N PHE A 108 0.14 4.81 -20.25
CA PHE A 108 0.61 5.17 -21.57
C PHE A 108 0.42 4.04 -22.60
N GLN A 109 0.68 2.79 -22.21
CA GLN A 109 0.40 1.62 -23.04
C GLN A 109 -1.09 1.55 -23.40
N GLU A 110 -1.98 1.80 -22.45
CA GLU A 110 -3.43 1.74 -22.62
C GLU A 110 -3.93 2.91 -23.50
N LEU A 111 -3.39 4.11 -23.31
CA LEU A 111 -3.64 5.26 -24.20
C LEU A 111 -3.28 4.96 -25.66
N GLN A 112 -2.15 4.28 -25.88
CA GLN A 112 -1.74 3.88 -27.23
C GLN A 112 -2.74 2.90 -27.84
N GLN A 113 -3.20 1.90 -27.07
CA GLN A 113 -4.18 0.93 -27.54
C GLN A 113 -5.51 1.60 -27.91
N LEU A 114 -5.99 2.55 -27.10
CA LEU A 114 -7.19 3.32 -27.41
C LEU A 114 -7.05 4.08 -28.72
N LYS A 115 -5.89 4.71 -28.97
CA LYS A 115 -5.63 5.45 -30.20
C LYS A 115 -5.49 4.54 -31.42
N ALA A 116 -4.84 3.39 -31.27
CA ALA A 116 -4.72 2.38 -32.32
C ALA A 116 -6.07 1.77 -32.71
N ASN A 117 -7.00 1.61 -31.76
CA ASN A 117 -8.37 1.17 -32.05
C ASN A 117 -9.18 2.25 -32.80
N ASN A 118 -8.89 3.54 -32.57
CA ASN A 118 -9.57 4.66 -33.24
C ASN A 118 -8.98 4.98 -34.63
N VAL A 119 -7.72 4.63 -34.89
CA VAL A 119 -7.02 4.92 -36.14
C VAL A 119 -6.53 3.59 -36.72
N ASN A 120 -7.19 3.07 -37.76
CA ASN A 120 -6.85 1.83 -38.49
C ASN A 120 -5.41 1.86 -39.08
N GLY A 121 -4.40 1.84 -38.23
CA GLY A 121 -3.00 2.05 -38.56
C GLY A 121 -2.11 0.97 -37.95
N GLN A 122 -1.00 0.66 -38.62
CA GLN A 122 0.05 -0.20 -38.09
C GLN A 122 0.86 0.57 -37.04
N TYR A 123 0.53 0.40 -35.77
CA TYR A 123 1.35 0.92 -34.67
C TYR A 123 2.34 -0.14 -34.20
N LYS A 124 3.63 0.20 -34.18
CA LYS A 124 4.61 -0.57 -33.41
C LYS A 124 4.43 -0.22 -31.92
N PRO A 125 4.27 -1.21 -31.01
CA PRO A 125 4.26 -0.94 -29.57
C PRO A 125 5.53 -0.19 -29.20
N ILE A 126 5.41 0.98 -28.57
CA ILE A 126 6.59 1.78 -28.17
C ILE A 126 7.49 0.98 -27.23
N GLU A 127 6.93 0.03 -26.49
CA GLU A 127 7.67 -0.93 -25.68
C GLU A 127 8.62 -1.79 -26.51
N GLN A 128 8.21 -2.26 -27.70
CA GLN A 128 9.11 -2.98 -28.60
C GLN A 128 10.21 -2.05 -29.14
N LEU A 129 9.89 -0.79 -29.43
CA LEU A 129 10.89 0.18 -29.88
C LEU A 129 11.88 0.55 -28.78
N LEU A 130 11.40 0.71 -27.54
CA LEU A 130 12.22 0.95 -26.36
C LEU A 130 13.09 -0.24 -26.03
N GLU A 131 12.53 -1.44 -26.08
CA GLU A 131 13.27 -2.67 -25.88
C GLU A 131 14.31 -2.86 -26.99
N MET A 132 13.95 -2.64 -28.26
CA MET A 132 14.90 -2.68 -29.39
C MET A 132 15.99 -1.62 -29.27
N TRP A 133 15.64 -0.39 -28.90
CA TRP A 133 16.60 0.69 -28.66
C TRP A 133 17.57 0.31 -27.55
N PHE A 134 17.02 -0.17 -26.44
CA PHE A 134 17.79 -0.56 -25.27
C PHE A 134 18.69 -1.77 -25.57
N GLN A 135 18.17 -2.75 -26.31
CA GLN A 135 18.94 -3.88 -26.81
C GLN A 135 20.08 -3.42 -27.73
N SER A 136 19.80 -2.54 -28.69
CA SER A 136 20.80 -2.05 -29.65
C SER A 136 21.97 -1.31 -28.99
N LEU A 137 21.75 -0.71 -27.82
CA LEU A 137 22.78 0.08 -27.15
C LEU A 137 23.61 -0.71 -26.14
N PHE A 138 23.06 -1.79 -25.57
CA PHE A 138 23.63 -2.44 -24.40
C PHE A 138 23.77 -3.97 -24.52
N MET A 139 23.13 -4.64 -25.49
CA MET A 139 23.21 -6.10 -25.62
C MET A 139 24.55 -6.61 -26.12
N ASP A 140 25.23 -5.86 -27.00
CA ASP A 140 26.56 -6.24 -27.48
C ASP A 140 27.60 -6.29 -26.33
N ASP A 141 27.33 -5.58 -25.23
CA ASP A 141 28.15 -5.52 -24.02
C ASP A 141 27.57 -6.35 -22.85
N ALA A 142 26.60 -7.22 -23.13
CA ALA A 142 25.91 -7.99 -22.09
C ALA A 142 26.85 -8.94 -21.34
N LYS A 143 26.71 -8.96 -20.01
CA LYS A 143 27.40 -9.83 -19.07
C LYS A 143 26.38 -10.36 -18.06
N THR A 144 26.54 -11.62 -17.67
CA THR A 144 25.83 -12.16 -16.50
C THR A 144 26.62 -11.86 -15.24
N GLU A 145 26.02 -11.12 -14.31
CA GLU A 145 26.54 -10.95 -12.96
C GLU A 145 25.83 -11.89 -11.98
N ILE A 146 26.63 -12.67 -11.26
CA ILE A 146 26.13 -13.59 -10.24
C ILE A 146 26.26 -12.89 -8.89
N ILE A 147 25.12 -12.64 -8.26
CA ILE A 147 25.06 -12.06 -6.92
C ILE A 147 24.87 -13.20 -5.93
N SER A 148 25.91 -13.49 -5.14
CA SER A 148 25.92 -14.59 -4.15
C SER A 148 25.97 -14.06 -2.72
N LEU A 149 25.06 -14.55 -1.86
CA LEU A 149 25.08 -14.28 -0.41
C LEU A 149 26.30 -14.92 0.25
N SER A 150 27.23 -14.10 0.73
CA SER A 150 28.47 -14.56 1.37
C SER A 150 28.25 -15.30 2.70
N HIS A 151 27.05 -15.22 3.31
CA HIS A 151 26.82 -15.67 4.70
C HIS A 151 25.80 -16.81 4.88
N SER A 152 25.17 -17.36 3.83
CA SER A 152 24.26 -18.52 3.95
C SER A 152 23.92 -19.17 2.59
N PRO A 153 24.83 -19.93 1.96
CA PRO A 153 24.62 -20.51 0.62
C PRO A 153 23.48 -21.53 0.54
N SER A 154 23.04 -22.12 1.66
CA SER A 154 22.03 -23.19 1.68
C SER A 154 20.57 -22.72 1.68
N LYS A 155 20.28 -21.46 2.08
CA LYS A 155 18.89 -20.95 2.18
C LYS A 155 18.41 -20.23 0.93
N TYR A 156 19.34 -19.76 0.09
CA TYR A 156 19.01 -18.86 -0.99
C TYR A 156 19.99 -19.05 -2.15
N PRO A 157 19.54 -19.49 -3.33
CA PRO A 157 20.41 -19.68 -4.47
C PRO A 157 20.98 -18.35 -4.98
N PRO A 158 22.20 -18.33 -5.55
CA PRO A 158 22.75 -17.16 -6.20
C PRO A 158 21.85 -16.72 -7.37
N ILE A 159 21.69 -15.40 -7.53
CA ILE A 159 20.85 -14.82 -8.58
C ILE A 159 21.74 -14.36 -9.73
N SER A 160 21.40 -14.75 -10.95
CA SER A 160 21.99 -14.24 -12.18
C SER A 160 21.22 -13.01 -12.67
N ILE A 161 21.87 -11.85 -12.74
CA ILE A 161 21.33 -10.64 -13.36
C ILE A 161 22.08 -10.38 -14.66
N LEU A 162 21.34 -10.06 -15.72
CA LEU A 162 21.93 -9.64 -16.99
C LEU A 162 22.19 -8.14 -16.94
N THR A 163 23.43 -7.73 -17.14
CA THR A 163 23.91 -6.33 -17.05
C THR A 163 24.72 -6.01 -18.30
N SER A 164 24.93 -4.72 -18.58
CA SER A 164 25.83 -4.26 -19.63
C SER A 164 27.14 -3.75 -19.05
N LYS A 165 28.27 -4.04 -19.70
CA LYS A 165 29.58 -3.42 -19.37
C LYS A 165 29.63 -1.93 -19.71
N LYS A 166 28.81 -1.50 -20.66
CA LYS A 166 28.68 -0.10 -21.07
C LYS A 166 27.83 0.65 -20.07
N LYS A 167 28.36 1.77 -19.57
CA LYS A 167 27.66 2.69 -18.68
C LYS A 167 26.57 3.45 -19.41
N PHE A 168 25.49 3.75 -18.72
CA PHE A 168 24.45 4.65 -19.17
C PHE A 168 24.95 6.10 -19.09
N LEU A 169 24.92 6.82 -20.20
CA LEU A 169 25.47 8.17 -20.35
C LEU A 169 24.38 9.23 -20.56
N ASN A 170 24.76 10.51 -20.41
CA ASN A 170 23.85 11.64 -20.68
C ASN A 170 23.36 11.64 -22.14
N SER A 171 24.22 11.31 -23.09
CA SER A 171 23.87 11.17 -24.50
C SER A 171 22.79 10.10 -24.72
N ASP A 172 22.79 9.04 -23.90
CA ASP A 172 21.82 7.96 -24.00
C ASP A 172 20.45 8.44 -23.47
N VAL A 173 20.41 9.28 -22.44
CA VAL A 173 19.18 9.92 -21.95
C VAL A 173 18.53 10.77 -23.04
N VAL A 174 19.32 11.60 -23.73
CA VAL A 174 18.82 12.47 -24.82
C VAL A 174 18.32 11.63 -25.99
N SER A 175 19.12 10.65 -26.42
CA SER A 175 18.75 9.75 -27.52
C SER A 175 17.48 8.95 -27.21
N LEU A 176 17.31 8.52 -25.95
CA LEU A 176 16.12 7.83 -25.48
C LEU A 176 14.89 8.74 -25.48
N HIS A 177 15.07 9.98 -25.03
CA HIS A 177 14.01 10.98 -25.02
C HIS A 177 13.50 11.25 -26.45
N GLU A 178 14.41 11.40 -27.41
CA GLU A 178 14.06 11.55 -28.83
C GLU A 178 13.36 10.31 -29.38
N ALA A 179 13.85 9.10 -29.06
CA ALA A 179 13.21 7.86 -29.49
C ALA A 179 11.78 7.72 -28.96
N VAL A 180 11.54 8.07 -27.69
CA VAL A 180 10.18 8.09 -27.11
C VAL A 180 9.28 9.10 -27.84
N LEU A 181 9.76 10.31 -28.12
CA LEU A 181 9.01 11.33 -28.86
C LEU A 181 8.67 10.87 -30.28
N GLN A 182 9.64 10.32 -31.01
CA GLN A 182 9.43 9.80 -32.37
C GLN A 182 8.45 8.62 -32.39
N ALA A 183 8.42 7.83 -31.34
CA ALA A 183 7.50 6.70 -31.22
C ALA A 183 6.09 7.14 -30.76
N THR A 184 5.94 8.38 -30.27
CA THR A 184 4.69 8.93 -29.71
C THR A 184 4.23 10.22 -30.40
N PRO A 185 4.37 10.40 -31.73
CA PRO A 185 4.17 11.69 -32.39
C PRO A 185 2.71 12.17 -32.32
N SER A 186 1.80 11.26 -31.99
CA SER A 186 0.38 11.53 -31.91
C SER A 186 -0.07 11.94 -30.51
N ILE A 187 0.69 11.71 -29.44
CA ILE A 187 0.26 12.02 -28.07
C ILE A 187 0.81 13.38 -27.68
N ASN A 188 -0.04 14.39 -27.53
CA ASN A 188 0.40 15.76 -27.25
C ASN A 188 0.53 16.02 -25.74
N LEU A 189 1.64 15.59 -25.15
CA LEU A 189 1.92 15.80 -23.72
C LEU A 189 2.68 17.11 -23.42
N GLY A 190 2.84 17.99 -24.41
CA GLY A 190 3.65 19.21 -24.33
C GLY A 190 5.15 18.94 -24.23
N ASN A 191 5.95 20.00 -24.04
CA ASN A 191 7.40 19.89 -23.85
C ASN A 191 7.71 19.21 -22.51
N GLY A 192 7.97 17.90 -22.53
CA GLY A 192 8.47 17.16 -21.38
C GLY A 192 9.92 17.57 -21.06
N CYS A 193 10.29 17.60 -19.79
CA CYS A 193 11.70 17.65 -19.43
C CYS A 193 12.25 16.22 -19.37
N ALA A 194 13.48 16.02 -19.86
CA ALA A 194 14.28 14.86 -19.50
C ALA A 194 14.71 14.95 -18.02
N CYS A 195 13.74 14.87 -17.10
CA CYS A 195 14.06 14.82 -15.69
C CYS A 195 14.49 13.41 -15.34
N VAL A 196 15.81 13.15 -15.29
CA VAL A 196 16.32 11.96 -14.64
C VAL A 196 16.25 12.19 -13.14
N GLY A 197 15.13 11.76 -12.54
CA GLY A 197 15.05 11.65 -11.09
C GLY A 197 15.68 10.34 -10.67
N PHE A 198 16.61 10.37 -9.72
CA PHE A 198 17.21 9.18 -9.12
C PHE A 198 16.53 8.90 -7.79
N LEU A 199 15.90 7.74 -7.65
CA LEU A 199 15.58 7.17 -6.33
C LEU A 199 16.69 6.19 -5.98
N GLN A 200 17.55 6.57 -5.03
CA GLN A 200 18.55 5.67 -4.48
C GLN A 200 17.85 4.64 -3.58
N GLN A 201 18.01 3.36 -3.90
CA GLN A 201 17.51 2.28 -3.06
C GLN A 201 18.68 1.42 -2.59
N GLU A 202 18.95 1.46 -1.29
CA GLU A 202 19.93 0.57 -0.66
C GLU A 202 19.26 -0.74 -0.23
N VAL A 203 19.70 -1.84 -0.84
CA VAL A 203 19.20 -3.18 -0.52
C VAL A 203 20.30 -3.97 0.19
N LEU A 204 20.05 -4.28 1.46
CA LEU A 204 20.86 -5.22 2.24
C LEU A 204 20.80 -6.60 1.59
N HIS A 205 21.96 -7.21 1.38
CA HIS A 205 22.15 -8.54 0.75
C HIS A 205 21.15 -9.60 1.25
N ARG A 206 20.85 -9.56 2.56
CA ARG A 206 19.96 -10.51 3.27
C ARG A 206 18.50 -10.53 2.80
N LYS A 207 17.99 -9.48 2.11
CA LYS A 207 16.56 -9.31 1.79
C LYS A 207 16.16 -9.76 0.39
N THR A 208 17.10 -10.03 -0.51
CA THR A 208 16.80 -10.12 -1.95
C THR A 208 16.02 -11.38 -2.35
N ILE A 209 15.92 -12.42 -1.52
CA ILE A 209 15.75 -13.77 -2.09
C ILE A 209 14.38 -14.44 -1.82
N SER A 210 13.42 -13.79 -1.14
CA SER A 210 12.07 -14.36 -0.99
C SER A 210 10.91 -13.51 -1.51
N LYS A 211 11.12 -12.24 -1.87
CA LYS A 211 10.03 -11.36 -2.34
C LYS A 211 10.29 -10.56 -3.61
N GLN A 212 11.53 -10.47 -4.11
CA GLN A 212 11.83 -9.77 -5.36
C GLN A 212 12.08 -10.77 -6.49
N ARG A 213 11.02 -11.44 -6.96
CA ARG A 213 10.82 -11.45 -8.42
C ARG A 213 10.79 -9.97 -8.78
N ALA A 214 11.71 -9.50 -9.61
CA ALA A 214 11.62 -8.25 -10.36
C ALA A 214 10.48 -7.35 -9.86
N GLU A 215 10.71 -6.58 -8.78
CA GLU A 215 9.87 -5.41 -8.58
C GLU A 215 10.21 -4.52 -9.76
N ASN A 216 9.55 -4.74 -10.90
CA ASN A 216 9.52 -3.80 -12.00
C ASN A 216 9.23 -2.45 -11.39
N ILE A 217 9.85 -1.41 -11.92
CA ILE A 217 9.51 -0.04 -11.55
C ILE A 217 7.98 0.04 -11.60
N PRO A 218 7.28 0.46 -10.53
CA PRO A 218 5.82 0.41 -10.50
C PRO A 218 5.26 1.34 -11.56
N THR A 219 5.10 0.78 -12.75
CA THR A 219 4.63 1.43 -13.97
C THR A 219 3.13 1.30 -14.11
N GLY A 220 2.53 0.35 -13.38
CA GLY A 220 1.09 0.15 -13.26
C GLY A 220 0.56 0.59 -11.90
N SER A 221 -0.76 0.67 -11.81
CA SER A 221 -1.42 0.99 -10.55
C SER A 221 -1.26 -0.13 -9.51
N PHE A 222 -1.13 0.30 -8.26
CA PHE A 222 -1.12 -0.56 -7.08
C PHE A 222 -2.40 -1.40 -6.95
N PHE A 223 -3.56 -0.87 -7.34
CA PHE A 223 -4.87 -1.48 -7.09
C PHE A 223 -5.29 -2.52 -8.14
N LEU A 224 -4.63 -2.58 -9.30
CA LEU A 224 -5.10 -3.39 -10.43
C LEU A 224 -5.14 -4.89 -10.13
N ASN A 225 -4.13 -5.40 -9.44
CA ASN A 225 -4.10 -6.81 -9.05
C ASN A 225 -5.22 -7.14 -8.07
N ASP A 226 -5.51 -6.24 -7.13
CA ASP A 226 -6.58 -6.41 -6.14
C ASP A 226 -7.97 -6.32 -6.78
N ILE A 227 -8.17 -5.39 -7.73
CA ILE A 227 -9.40 -5.30 -8.52
C ILE A 227 -9.60 -6.57 -9.34
N ARG A 228 -8.53 -7.09 -9.96
CA ARG A 228 -8.59 -8.34 -10.73
C ARG A 228 -8.89 -9.54 -9.84
N LEU A 229 -8.30 -9.60 -8.65
CA LEU A 229 -8.60 -10.62 -7.66
C LEU A 229 -10.08 -10.56 -7.27
N ALA A 230 -10.58 -9.40 -6.87
CA ALA A 230 -11.99 -9.19 -6.54
C ALA A 230 -12.93 -9.57 -7.70
N TYR A 231 -12.53 -9.28 -8.95
CA TYR A 231 -13.29 -9.66 -10.13
C TYR A 231 -13.38 -11.19 -10.29
N ASN A 232 -12.25 -11.89 -10.18
CA ASN A 232 -12.20 -13.34 -10.29
C ASN A 232 -12.96 -14.03 -9.16
N GLU A 233 -12.81 -13.56 -7.92
CA GLU A 233 -13.55 -14.06 -6.76
C GLU A 233 -15.07 -13.97 -6.94
N ILE A 234 -15.55 -12.87 -7.54
CA ILE A 234 -16.99 -12.74 -7.85
C ILE A 234 -17.39 -13.65 -9.01
N LYS A 235 -16.57 -13.73 -10.05
CA LYS A 235 -16.83 -14.58 -11.22
C LYS A 235 -16.91 -16.05 -10.85
N GLU A 236 -16.04 -16.50 -9.95
CA GLU A 236 -15.98 -17.88 -9.43
C GLU A 236 -16.96 -18.13 -8.26
N ASN A 237 -17.77 -17.13 -7.89
CA ASN A 237 -18.69 -17.15 -6.77
C ASN A 237 -18.04 -17.46 -5.39
N LYS A 238 -16.75 -17.16 -5.26
CA LYS A 238 -15.96 -17.32 -4.02
C LYS A 238 -15.92 -16.05 -3.16
N ALA A 239 -16.33 -14.91 -3.72
CA ALA A 239 -16.39 -13.64 -3.00
C ALA A 239 -17.27 -13.73 -1.73
N GLY A 240 -16.70 -13.26 -0.61
CA GLY A 240 -17.41 -13.15 0.67
C GLY A 240 -18.55 -12.13 0.66
N LYS A 241 -19.43 -12.21 1.66
CA LYS A 241 -20.66 -11.40 1.69
C LYS A 241 -20.40 -9.90 1.76
N ALA A 242 -19.34 -9.47 2.45
CA ALA A 242 -18.97 -8.06 2.57
C ALA A 242 -18.67 -7.42 1.20
N LEU A 243 -17.84 -8.08 0.38
CA LEU A 243 -17.50 -7.61 -0.97
C LEU A 243 -18.73 -7.60 -1.89
N LYS A 244 -19.55 -8.64 -1.81
CA LYS A 244 -20.82 -8.71 -2.56
C LYS A 244 -21.75 -7.55 -2.19
N LEU A 245 -21.91 -7.26 -0.89
CA LEU A 245 -22.72 -6.12 -0.41
C LEU A 245 -22.13 -4.78 -0.85
N PHE A 246 -20.82 -4.59 -0.72
CA PHE A 246 -20.13 -3.36 -1.12
C PHE A 246 -20.34 -3.02 -2.60
N LEU A 247 -20.26 -4.03 -3.47
CA LEU A 247 -20.43 -3.85 -4.92
C LEU A 247 -21.88 -3.91 -5.39
N SER A 248 -22.80 -4.15 -4.46
CA SER A 248 -24.20 -4.23 -4.79
C SER A 248 -24.80 -2.84 -4.95
N THR A 249 -25.56 -2.64 -6.03
CA THR A 249 -26.23 -1.38 -6.32
C THR A 249 -27.65 -1.38 -5.76
N HIS A 250 -27.90 -2.08 -4.65
CA HIS A 250 -29.24 -2.12 -4.06
C HIS A 250 -29.64 -0.70 -3.69
N GLU A 251 -30.74 -0.21 -4.27
CA GLU A 251 -31.40 0.97 -3.74
C GLU A 251 -31.75 0.67 -2.29
N VAL A 252 -31.36 1.56 -1.39
CA VAL A 252 -31.79 1.51 0.00
C VAL A 252 -33.29 1.76 -0.01
N SER A 253 -34.06 0.67 -0.06
CA SER A 253 -35.52 0.71 -0.26
C SER A 253 -36.26 1.39 0.89
N LYS A 254 -35.61 1.52 2.06
CA LYS A 254 -36.18 2.21 3.22
C LYS A 254 -35.09 2.85 4.07
N ARG A 255 -35.20 4.16 4.28
CA ARG A 255 -34.41 4.91 5.26
C ARG A 255 -35.25 5.12 6.50
N TYR A 256 -34.63 4.94 7.66
CA TYR A 256 -35.27 5.13 8.96
C TYR A 256 -34.66 6.34 9.64
N ASP A 257 -35.52 7.25 10.12
CA ASP A 257 -35.11 8.37 10.93
C ASP A 257 -35.38 8.06 12.40
N TRP A 258 -34.35 7.52 13.05
CA TRP A 258 -34.42 7.08 14.44
C TRP A 258 -34.63 8.23 15.43
N VAL A 259 -34.32 9.47 15.07
CA VAL A 259 -34.57 10.64 15.93
C VAL A 259 -36.07 10.85 16.09
N ASN A 260 -36.82 10.60 15.02
CA ASN A 260 -38.28 10.79 14.97
C ASN A 260 -39.06 9.46 15.17
N GLN A 261 -38.38 8.34 15.36
CA GLN A 261 -38.96 6.99 15.51
C GLN A 261 -38.42 6.33 16.79
N SER A 262 -39.01 6.68 17.93
CA SER A 262 -38.58 6.23 19.27
C SER A 262 -38.54 4.71 19.42
N ASP A 263 -39.46 3.98 18.79
CA ASP A 263 -39.54 2.52 18.93
C ASP A 263 -38.31 1.83 18.33
N LEU A 264 -37.83 2.30 17.17
CA LEU A 264 -36.62 1.76 16.54
C LEU A 264 -35.37 2.04 17.38
N MET A 265 -35.33 3.18 18.06
CA MET A 265 -34.24 3.53 18.95
C MET A 265 -34.20 2.59 20.16
N LEU A 266 -35.35 2.28 20.74
CA LEU A 266 -35.47 1.32 21.84
C LEU A 266 -35.04 -0.09 21.39
N ASP A 267 -35.46 -0.51 20.19
CA ASP A 267 -35.10 -1.82 19.62
C ASP A 267 -33.59 -1.96 19.32
N ILE A 268 -32.90 -0.87 18.98
CA ILE A 268 -31.44 -0.89 18.75
C ILE A 268 -30.67 -0.81 20.08
N CYS A 269 -31.23 -0.16 21.10
CA CYS A 269 -30.64 -0.02 22.42
C CYS A 269 -31.09 -1.07 23.44
N GLU A 270 -31.69 -2.18 22.99
CA GLU A 270 -32.02 -3.29 23.88
C GLU A 270 -30.76 -3.83 24.58
N PRO A 271 -30.81 -4.14 25.89
CA PRO A 271 -29.64 -4.60 26.65
C PRO A 271 -28.93 -5.83 26.06
N LYS A 272 -29.66 -6.69 25.35
CA LYS A 272 -29.10 -7.88 24.69
C LYS A 272 -28.17 -7.57 23.50
N ASP A 273 -28.29 -6.36 22.94
CA ASP A 273 -27.51 -5.88 21.79
C ASP A 273 -26.36 -4.94 22.20
N VAL A 274 -26.23 -4.67 23.50
CA VAL A 274 -25.11 -3.91 24.08
C VAL A 274 -23.84 -4.79 24.05
N PRO A 275 -22.69 -4.26 23.63
CA PRO A 275 -21.43 -5.02 23.63
C PRO A 275 -21.06 -5.50 25.04
N ALA A 276 -20.39 -6.65 25.11
CA ALA A 276 -19.89 -7.20 26.36
C ALA A 276 -18.67 -6.42 26.88
N GLY A 277 -17.91 -5.82 25.96
CA GLY A 277 -16.79 -4.95 26.28
C GLY A 277 -17.08 -3.49 25.98
N ARG A 278 -16.63 -2.62 26.89
CA ARG A 278 -16.59 -1.17 26.71
C ARG A 278 -15.14 -0.72 26.91
N TRP A 279 -14.69 0.25 26.13
CA TRP A 279 -13.35 0.80 26.34
C TRP A 279 -13.26 1.41 27.75
N PRO A 280 -12.16 1.22 28.49
CA PRO A 280 -12.08 1.57 29.90
C PRO A 280 -11.86 3.08 30.09
N VAL A 281 -12.82 3.90 29.64
CA VAL A 281 -12.95 5.31 29.97
C VAL A 281 -13.74 5.48 31.28
N ASP A 282 -13.77 6.70 31.81
CA ASP A 282 -14.61 7.08 32.96
C ASP A 282 -16.01 6.45 32.85
N PRO A 283 -16.42 5.60 33.83
CA PRO A 283 -17.71 4.95 33.83
C PRO A 283 -18.90 5.91 33.70
N HIS A 284 -18.77 7.13 34.21
CA HIS A 284 -19.79 8.20 34.16
C HIS A 284 -19.83 8.93 32.81
N ARG A 285 -18.86 8.71 31.93
CA ARG A 285 -18.80 9.32 30.60
C ARG A 285 -19.45 8.44 29.54
N PHE A 286 -20.76 8.61 29.36
CA PHE A 286 -21.53 7.86 28.39
C PHE A 286 -21.26 8.27 26.94
N LEU A 287 -21.43 7.32 26.02
CA LEU A 287 -21.51 7.61 24.59
C LEU A 287 -22.78 8.41 24.28
N TYR A 288 -22.71 9.21 23.22
CA TYR A 288 -23.94 9.76 22.65
C TYR A 288 -24.84 8.62 22.14
N VAL A 289 -26.15 8.82 22.24
CA VAL A 289 -27.16 7.82 21.86
C VAL A 289 -26.94 7.26 20.45
N GLY A 290 -26.64 8.12 19.48
CA GLY A 290 -26.34 7.69 18.10
C GLY A 290 -25.04 6.88 17.97
N GLN A 291 -24.05 7.13 18.82
CA GLN A 291 -22.81 6.34 18.86
C GLN A 291 -23.06 4.95 19.43
N GLN A 292 -23.80 4.87 20.55
CA GLN A 292 -24.21 3.59 21.13
C GLN A 292 -25.05 2.78 20.14
N ALA A 293 -26.02 3.43 19.46
CA ALA A 293 -26.82 2.79 18.44
C ALA A 293 -25.98 2.23 17.29
N ALA A 294 -24.95 2.96 16.85
CA ALA A 294 -24.04 2.50 15.82
C ALA A 294 -23.26 1.24 16.26
N ILE A 295 -22.74 1.22 17.49
CA ILE A 295 -22.05 0.05 18.05
C ILE A 295 -23.00 -1.13 18.19
N ASN A 296 -24.18 -0.94 18.80
CA ASN A 296 -25.17 -2.01 18.93
C ASN A 296 -25.58 -2.57 17.56
N THR A 297 -25.73 -1.71 16.55
CA THR A 297 -26.02 -2.13 15.18
C THR A 297 -24.89 -2.99 14.61
N VAL A 298 -23.62 -2.61 14.83
CA VAL A 298 -22.45 -3.41 14.45
C VAL A 298 -22.50 -4.79 15.12
N ILE A 299 -22.70 -4.84 16.43
CA ILE A 299 -22.75 -6.09 17.18
C ILE A 299 -23.92 -6.96 16.70
N LYS A 300 -25.14 -6.43 16.65
CA LYS A 300 -26.35 -7.15 16.26
C LYS A 300 -26.25 -7.82 14.89
N HIS A 301 -25.61 -7.15 13.92
CA HIS A 301 -25.58 -7.62 12.53
C HIS A 301 -24.30 -8.37 12.14
N LEU A 302 -23.15 -8.08 12.76
CA LEU A 302 -21.85 -8.65 12.38
C LEU A 302 -21.28 -9.64 13.40
N ASN A 303 -21.85 -9.75 14.60
CA ASN A 303 -21.36 -10.73 15.58
C ASN A 303 -21.49 -12.15 15.02
N LYS A 304 -20.33 -12.81 14.78
CA LYS A 304 -20.19 -14.14 14.16
C LYS A 304 -20.86 -14.28 12.79
N LYS A 305 -21.01 -13.17 12.07
CA LYS A 305 -21.66 -13.13 10.75
C LYS A 305 -20.83 -12.28 9.80
N GLU A 306 -20.65 -12.78 8.58
CA GLU A 306 -20.14 -11.95 7.50
C GLU A 306 -21.15 -10.85 7.13
N GLY A 307 -20.63 -9.66 6.87
CA GLY A 307 -21.44 -8.54 6.43
C GLY A 307 -20.63 -7.27 6.26
N LEU A 308 -21.34 -6.18 6.02
CA LEU A 308 -20.79 -4.85 5.87
C LEU A 308 -21.75 -3.87 6.54
N ILE A 309 -21.20 -2.98 7.36
CA ILE A 309 -21.93 -1.83 7.91
C ILE A 309 -21.12 -0.58 7.60
N ALA A 310 -21.80 0.41 7.04
CA ALA A 310 -21.26 1.74 6.85
C ALA A 310 -21.75 2.66 7.97
N ILE A 311 -20.80 3.30 8.67
CA ILE A 311 -21.10 4.30 9.69
C ILE A 311 -20.63 5.65 9.17
N ASN A 312 -21.58 6.55 8.94
CA ASN A 312 -21.29 7.92 8.55
C ASN A 312 -21.22 8.80 9.80
N GLY A 313 -20.13 9.55 9.94
CA GLY A 313 -19.96 10.53 11.01
C GLY A 313 -19.26 11.77 10.48
N PRO A 314 -19.80 12.99 10.66
CA PRO A 314 -19.08 14.23 10.38
C PRO A 314 -17.71 14.34 11.09
N PRO A 315 -16.84 15.28 10.70
CA PRO A 315 -15.63 15.58 11.45
C PRO A 315 -15.95 15.88 12.92
N GLY A 316 -15.15 15.34 13.85
CA GLY A 316 -15.35 15.57 15.30
C GLY A 316 -16.39 14.69 16.00
N THR A 317 -17.14 13.82 15.30
CA THR A 317 -18.20 13.00 15.93
C THR A 317 -17.73 11.71 16.61
N GLY A 318 -16.46 11.65 17.04
CA GLY A 318 -15.94 10.53 17.84
C GLY A 318 -15.88 9.17 17.12
N LYS A 319 -15.55 9.13 15.82
CA LYS A 319 -15.35 7.85 15.09
C LYS A 319 -14.29 6.95 15.73
N THR A 320 -13.20 7.53 16.23
CA THR A 320 -12.18 6.78 16.98
C THR A 320 -12.75 6.21 18.29
N THR A 321 -13.67 6.91 18.95
CA THR A 321 -14.38 6.42 20.14
C THR A 321 -15.22 5.19 19.80
N LEU A 322 -15.96 5.21 18.69
CA LEU A 322 -16.69 4.02 18.21
C LEU A 322 -15.76 2.82 17.98
N LEU A 323 -14.62 3.07 17.34
CA LEU A 323 -13.63 2.03 17.07
C LEU A 323 -13.07 1.43 18.38
N ARG A 324 -12.80 2.26 19.39
CA ARG A 324 -12.34 1.81 20.72
C ARG A 324 -13.32 0.83 21.35
N ASP A 325 -14.61 1.16 21.38
CA ASP A 325 -15.61 0.25 21.98
C ASP A 325 -15.77 -1.06 21.19
N VAL A 326 -15.68 -1.02 19.86
CA VAL A 326 -15.66 -2.25 19.04
C VAL A 326 -14.42 -3.09 19.35
N ILE A 327 -13.24 -2.48 19.50
CA ILE A 327 -12.01 -3.18 19.89
C ILE A 327 -12.18 -3.81 21.28
N ALA A 328 -12.71 -3.06 22.25
CA ALA A 328 -12.92 -3.55 23.61
C ALA A 328 -13.85 -4.77 23.63
N ASP A 329 -14.97 -4.73 22.90
CA ASP A 329 -15.90 -5.86 22.80
C ASP A 329 -15.23 -7.12 22.24
N ILE A 330 -14.44 -6.97 21.18
CA ILE A 330 -13.71 -8.09 20.56
C ILE A 330 -12.64 -8.65 21.52
N ILE A 331 -11.91 -7.79 22.24
CA ILE A 331 -10.94 -8.20 23.26
C ILE A 331 -11.63 -8.95 24.40
N VAL A 332 -12.78 -8.47 24.89
CA VAL A 332 -13.54 -9.13 25.95
C VAL A 332 -14.08 -10.48 25.48
N LYS A 333 -14.60 -10.59 24.26
CA LYS A 333 -15.02 -11.89 23.68
C LYS A 333 -13.86 -12.88 23.62
N ARG A 334 -12.68 -12.43 23.21
CA ARG A 334 -11.46 -13.25 23.22
C ARG A 334 -11.09 -13.68 24.65
N ALA A 335 -11.13 -12.76 25.61
CA ALA A 335 -10.83 -13.04 27.01
C ALA A 335 -11.82 -14.05 27.61
N LEU A 336 -13.12 -13.91 27.34
CA LEU A 336 -14.15 -14.87 27.76
C LEU A 336 -13.89 -16.27 27.19
N ARG A 337 -13.48 -16.36 25.92
CA ARG A 337 -13.11 -17.65 25.31
C ARG A 337 -11.90 -18.28 25.98
N ILE A 338 -10.88 -17.49 26.31
CA ILE A 338 -9.68 -17.96 27.03
C ILE A 338 -10.06 -18.39 28.45
N ALA A 339 -10.95 -17.67 29.13
CA ALA A 339 -11.40 -17.97 30.48
C ALA A 339 -12.20 -19.29 30.58
N LEU A 340 -12.71 -19.81 29.46
CA LEU A 340 -13.37 -21.11 29.39
C LEU A 340 -12.39 -22.29 29.24
N LEU A 341 -11.09 -22.03 29.08
CA LEU A 341 -10.08 -23.09 29.05
C LEU A 341 -9.90 -23.69 30.44
N GLU A 342 -9.82 -25.03 30.51
CA GLU A 342 -9.51 -25.73 31.76
C GLU A 342 -8.11 -25.37 32.28
N HIS A 343 -7.16 -25.17 31.37
CA HIS A 343 -5.78 -24.81 31.68
C HIS A 343 -5.28 -23.70 30.73
N PRO A 344 -4.61 -22.64 31.24
CA PRO A 344 -4.09 -21.56 30.40
C PRO A 344 -3.14 -22.04 29.29
N ASP A 345 -2.37 -23.10 29.55
CA ASP A 345 -1.41 -23.68 28.59
C ASP A 345 -2.09 -24.23 27.34
N ALA A 346 -3.38 -24.55 27.38
CA ALA A 346 -4.15 -25.01 26.22
C ALA A 346 -4.27 -23.93 25.11
N LEU A 347 -3.99 -22.66 25.44
CA LEU A 347 -3.90 -21.56 24.48
C LEU A 347 -2.74 -21.75 23.50
N PHE A 348 -1.70 -22.47 23.90
CA PHE A 348 -0.46 -22.59 23.15
C PHE A 348 -0.26 -24.01 22.60
N LYS A 349 0.45 -24.09 21.48
CA LYS A 349 0.99 -25.31 20.86
C LYS A 349 2.46 -25.49 21.23
N ASP A 350 3.05 -26.56 20.71
CA ASP A 350 4.45 -26.91 20.87
C ASP A 350 5.41 -25.74 20.64
N LEU A 351 6.50 -25.76 21.40
CA LEU A 351 7.58 -24.79 21.35
C LEU A 351 8.22 -24.75 19.95
N PHE A 352 8.23 -23.57 19.36
CA PHE A 352 8.96 -23.27 18.14
C PHE A 352 10.23 -22.47 18.47
N SER A 353 11.28 -22.64 17.68
CA SER A 353 12.56 -21.97 17.90
C SER A 353 12.98 -21.15 16.67
N VAL A 354 13.26 -19.86 16.88
CA VAL A 354 13.93 -19.01 15.88
C VAL A 354 15.28 -18.62 16.44
N GLY A 355 16.33 -19.27 15.92
CA GLY A 355 17.68 -19.10 16.45
C GLY A 355 17.80 -19.61 17.88
N LYS A 356 18.17 -18.73 18.81
CA LYS A 356 18.28 -19.04 20.25
C LYS A 356 16.99 -18.76 21.04
N ILE A 357 16.00 -18.15 20.41
CA ILE A 357 14.75 -17.75 21.07
C ILE A 357 13.73 -18.88 20.89
N LYS A 358 13.18 -19.35 22.00
CA LYS A 358 12.07 -20.31 22.05
C LYS A 358 10.78 -19.58 22.36
N PHE A 359 9.72 -19.87 21.63
CA PHE A 359 8.39 -19.33 21.89
C PHE A 359 7.32 -20.36 21.54
N SER A 360 6.22 -20.35 22.29
CA SER A 360 5.08 -21.22 22.01
C SER A 360 4.16 -20.55 20.99
N LEU A 361 3.71 -21.30 19.99
CA LEU A 361 2.77 -20.79 19.00
C LEU A 361 1.36 -20.79 19.58
N LEU A 362 0.52 -19.84 19.17
CA LEU A 362 -0.92 -19.91 19.48
C LEU A 362 -1.53 -21.16 18.83
N ASN A 363 -2.43 -21.82 19.55
CA ASN A 363 -3.21 -22.91 18.99
C ASN A 363 -4.05 -22.38 17.80
N ALA A 364 -4.17 -23.17 16.73
CA ALA A 364 -4.86 -22.78 15.49
C ALA A 364 -6.32 -22.38 15.73
N GLU A 365 -6.97 -22.97 16.74
CA GLU A 365 -8.33 -22.60 17.16
C GLU A 365 -8.42 -21.12 17.61
N PHE A 366 -7.37 -20.59 18.24
CA PHE A 366 -7.27 -19.20 18.68
C PHE A 366 -6.59 -18.31 17.64
N ALA A 367 -5.73 -18.87 16.78
CA ALA A 367 -5.09 -18.14 15.69
C ALA A 367 -6.07 -17.82 14.54
N ASN A 368 -6.98 -18.73 14.23
CA ASN A 368 -7.98 -18.59 13.16
C ASN A 368 -9.36 -18.22 13.73
N CYS A 369 -9.38 -17.39 14.77
CA CYS A 369 -10.61 -17.03 15.47
C CYS A 369 -11.30 -15.80 14.85
N ASP A 370 -12.62 -15.70 15.06
CA ASP A 370 -13.44 -14.57 14.61
C ASP A 370 -13.12 -13.26 15.36
N GLU A 371 -12.29 -13.32 16.41
CA GLU A 371 -11.91 -12.18 17.24
C GLU A 371 -10.63 -11.44 16.75
N ALA A 372 -10.18 -11.68 15.52
CA ALA A 372 -9.10 -10.89 14.92
C ALA A 372 -9.60 -9.52 14.44
N ILE A 373 -8.77 -8.48 14.60
CA ILE A 373 -9.11 -7.10 14.22
C ILE A 373 -8.10 -6.62 13.19
N VAL A 374 -8.59 -6.14 12.05
CA VAL A 374 -7.78 -5.43 11.05
C VAL A 374 -8.35 -4.04 10.88
N VAL A 375 -7.56 -3.03 11.21
CA VAL A 375 -7.89 -1.62 10.98
C VAL A 375 -7.05 -1.13 9.80
N ALA A 376 -7.69 -0.61 8.78
CA ALA A 376 -7.04 -0.09 7.59
C ALA A 376 -7.59 1.29 7.22
N SER A 377 -6.76 2.11 6.58
CA SER A 377 -7.14 3.41 6.04
C SER A 377 -6.31 3.71 4.80
N SER A 378 -6.88 4.42 3.84
CA SER A 378 -6.14 4.97 2.69
C SER A 378 -5.24 6.15 3.08
N ASN A 379 -5.34 6.64 4.31
CA ASN A 379 -4.48 7.69 4.86
C ASN A 379 -3.56 7.11 5.95
N ASN A 380 -2.26 7.00 5.64
CA ASN A 380 -1.25 6.50 6.58
C ASN A 380 -1.21 7.30 7.89
N GLN A 381 -1.42 8.62 7.84
CA GLN A 381 -1.46 9.47 9.03
C GLN A 381 -2.62 9.07 9.96
N ALA A 382 -3.76 8.66 9.40
CA ALA A 382 -4.90 8.21 10.20
C ALA A 382 -4.57 6.89 10.93
N VAL A 383 -3.89 5.95 10.25
CA VAL A 383 -3.44 4.69 10.88
C VAL A 383 -2.41 4.98 11.98
N GLU A 384 -1.44 5.86 11.71
CA GLU A 384 -0.42 6.26 12.68
C GLU A 384 -1.03 6.93 13.91
N ASN A 385 -2.01 7.81 13.71
CA ASN A 385 -2.72 8.47 14.81
C ASN A 385 -3.46 7.43 15.67
N ILE A 386 -4.22 6.50 15.07
CA ILE A 386 -4.91 5.44 15.82
C ILE A 386 -3.90 4.61 16.62
N SER A 387 -2.82 4.14 15.99
CA SER A 387 -1.81 3.31 16.65
C SER A 387 -1.09 4.00 17.82
N ARG A 388 -1.07 5.34 17.85
CA ARG A 388 -0.54 6.14 18.97
C ARG A 388 -1.60 6.50 20.00
N GLU A 389 -2.84 6.74 19.58
CA GLU A 389 -3.94 7.15 20.45
C GLU A 389 -4.53 6.01 21.29
N LEU A 390 -4.47 4.77 20.81
CA LEU A 390 -4.98 3.62 21.58
C LEU A 390 -4.17 3.33 22.85
N PRO A 391 -2.82 3.29 22.84
CA PRO A 391 -2.01 3.00 24.03
C PRO A 391 -1.77 4.23 24.92
N ALA A 392 -2.16 5.44 24.49
CA ALA A 392 -1.91 6.68 25.22
C ALA A 392 -2.75 6.77 26.50
N VAL A 393 -2.14 7.22 27.59
CA VAL A 393 -2.75 7.23 28.93
C VAL A 393 -4.08 7.98 29.00
N ASP A 394 -4.26 9.03 28.20
CA ASP A 394 -5.50 9.80 28.10
C ASP A 394 -6.63 9.08 27.33
N ALA A 395 -6.38 7.87 26.84
CA ALA A 395 -7.39 7.01 26.25
C ALA A 395 -8.19 6.22 27.28
N VAL A 396 -7.73 6.10 28.52
CA VAL A 396 -8.36 5.31 29.57
C VAL A 396 -8.59 6.14 30.84
N ASP A 397 -9.39 5.62 31.75
CA ASP A 397 -9.50 6.14 33.10
C ASP A 397 -8.27 5.72 33.94
N HIS A 398 -7.87 6.56 34.88
CA HIS A 398 -6.69 6.38 35.74
C HIS A 398 -6.66 5.06 36.51
N GLU A 399 -7.81 4.43 36.76
CA GLU A 399 -7.91 3.12 37.41
C GLU A 399 -7.31 1.97 36.57
N TYR A 400 -7.17 2.14 35.24
CA TYR A 400 -6.80 1.07 34.31
C TYR A 400 -5.39 1.24 33.69
N GLU A 401 -4.49 2.01 34.31
CA GLU A 401 -3.15 2.34 33.80
C GLU A 401 -2.05 1.28 34.05
N ASP A 402 -2.31 -0.01 33.87
CA ASP A 402 -1.34 -1.07 34.22
C ASP A 402 -1.21 -2.23 33.21
N TYR A 403 -1.83 -2.13 32.03
CA TYR A 403 -1.91 -3.25 31.08
C TYR A 403 -0.59 -3.53 30.34
N PHE A 404 0.25 -4.42 30.90
CA PHE A 404 1.59 -4.72 30.38
C PHE A 404 2.48 -3.47 30.25
N LEU A 405 2.43 -2.60 31.26
CA LEU A 405 3.09 -1.29 31.24
C LEU A 405 4.60 -1.40 30.94
N ASP A 406 5.33 -2.30 31.59
CA ASP A 406 6.78 -2.49 31.38
C ASP A 406 7.12 -2.79 29.90
N VAL A 407 6.30 -3.61 29.25
CA VAL A 407 6.47 -3.98 27.82
C VAL A 407 6.17 -2.78 26.93
N ALA A 408 5.10 -2.04 27.23
CA ALA A 408 4.73 -0.84 26.51
C ALA A 408 5.83 0.22 26.61
N GLU A 409 6.31 0.53 27.83
CA GLU A 409 7.36 1.50 28.07
C GLU A 409 8.67 1.12 27.37
N THR A 410 9.06 -0.16 27.43
CA THR A 410 10.24 -0.67 26.73
C THR A 410 10.13 -0.46 25.22
N LEU A 411 8.99 -0.85 24.62
CA LEU A 411 8.77 -0.68 23.19
C LEU A 411 8.79 0.80 22.79
N PHE A 412 8.01 1.63 23.48
CA PHE A 412 7.81 3.03 23.15
C PHE A 412 9.02 3.91 23.46
N SER A 413 9.89 3.52 24.40
CA SER A 413 11.20 4.16 24.57
C SER A 413 12.08 4.02 23.31
N THR A 414 11.88 2.94 22.55
CA THR A 414 12.71 2.63 21.37
C THR A 414 12.11 3.20 20.08
N ILE A 415 10.79 3.07 19.88
CA ILE A 415 10.12 3.54 18.65
C ILE A 415 9.57 4.98 18.75
N GLY A 416 9.60 5.55 19.96
CA GLY A 416 9.07 6.88 20.28
C GLY A 416 7.55 6.91 20.44
N CYS A 417 7.07 7.35 21.61
CA CYS A 417 5.68 7.74 21.83
C CYS A 417 5.60 9.18 22.32
N PRO A 418 4.74 10.04 21.74
CA PRO A 418 4.60 11.42 22.18
C PRO A 418 3.91 11.58 23.54
N LYS A 419 3.31 10.51 24.10
CA LYS A 419 2.60 10.52 25.38
C LYS A 419 2.99 9.32 26.24
N LYS A 420 2.78 9.42 27.56
CA LYS A 420 2.83 8.27 28.47
C LYS A 420 1.79 7.22 28.02
N CYS A 421 2.13 5.95 28.12
CA CYS A 421 1.24 4.85 27.74
C CYS A 421 0.59 4.21 28.97
N TRP A 422 -0.64 3.72 28.83
CA TRP A 422 -1.33 2.90 29.86
C TRP A 422 -1.13 1.40 29.63
N GLY A 423 -0.78 0.99 28.41
CA GLY A 423 -0.55 -0.41 28.11
C GLY A 423 -0.23 -0.78 26.68
N MET A 424 0.06 -2.07 26.47
CA MET A 424 0.48 -2.63 25.17
C MET A 424 -0.72 -3.12 24.35
N ILE A 425 -1.36 -2.22 23.62
CA ILE A 425 -2.52 -2.53 22.75
C ILE A 425 -2.26 -2.33 21.25
N SER A 426 -1.39 -1.41 20.87
CA SER A 426 -0.96 -1.19 19.48
C SER A 426 0.39 -0.50 19.45
N ALA A 427 1.09 -0.54 18.31
CA ALA A 427 2.35 0.16 18.11
C ALA A 427 2.48 0.69 16.67
N HIS A 428 3.17 1.81 16.49
CA HIS A 428 3.44 2.37 15.17
C HIS A 428 4.72 1.77 14.57
N LEU A 429 4.54 0.74 13.72
CA LEU A 429 5.63 0.00 13.08
C LEU A 429 5.78 0.31 11.58
N GLY A 430 5.17 1.40 11.08
CA GLY A 430 5.16 1.71 9.64
C GLY A 430 6.56 1.99 9.05
N LYS A 431 7.51 2.43 9.89
CA LYS A 431 8.91 2.63 9.48
C LYS A 431 9.71 1.35 9.67
N LYS A 432 10.56 1.02 8.68
CA LYS A 432 11.46 -0.13 8.73
C LYS A 432 12.35 -0.12 9.98
N GLU A 433 12.80 1.06 10.42
CA GLU A 433 13.58 1.25 11.66
C GLU A 433 12.78 0.77 12.89
N ASN A 434 11.48 1.09 12.95
CA ASN A 434 10.59 0.67 14.03
C ASN A 434 10.31 -0.84 14.04
N CYS A 435 10.48 -1.54 12.91
CA CYS A 435 10.38 -3.00 12.83
C CYS A 435 11.70 -3.71 13.21
N LEU A 436 12.82 -2.99 13.15
CA LEU A 436 14.17 -3.53 13.36
C LEU A 436 14.76 -3.17 14.71
N SER A 437 14.13 -2.25 15.44
CA SER A 437 14.42 -1.99 16.84
C SER A 437 14.35 -3.32 17.59
N LYS A 438 15.51 -3.75 18.09
CA LYS A 438 15.65 -4.98 18.87
C LYS A 438 14.80 -4.83 20.13
N ILE A 439 13.65 -5.49 20.15
CA ILE A 439 12.97 -5.88 21.39
C ILE A 439 13.78 -7.03 22.00
#